data_AF-A0A1R2C9D6-F1
#
_entry.id   AF-A0A1R2C9D6-F1
#
_cell.length_a   1.000
_cell.length_b   1.000
_cell.length_c   1.000
_cell.angle_alpha   90.00
_cell.angle_beta   90.00
_cell.angle_gamma   90.00
#
_symmetry.space_group_name_H-M   'P 1'
#
loop_
_entity.id
_entity.type
_entity.pdbx_description
1 polymer ?
#
loop_
_entity_poly.entity_id
_entity_poly.type
_entity_poly.pdbx_seq_one_letter_code
_entity_poly.pdbx_strand_id
1 'polypeptide(L)'
;MLRLMGMPEIVAPEEVADVHIASILIMREREKRQKLINEMNFQRQKNLELEKFIQQLIITLKMTREIEEIEKSESDFVKIGAYSKRERAIKIKKYKLKLKKRRAFIRVSRNYKGRSLASKAKSRVRGRFAKVNQML
;
A
#
# COMPACT_ATOMS: atom_id res chain seq x y z
N MET A 1 54.61 81.45 41.91
CA MET A 1 54.78 80.29 41.01
C MET A 1 53.62 79.33 41.25
N LEU A 2 52.62 79.34 40.36
CA LEU A 2 51.38 78.58 40.48
C LEU A 2 51.60 77.15 39.96
N ARG A 3 51.32 76.15 40.81
CA ARG A 3 51.25 74.73 40.44
C ARG A 3 50.08 74.52 39.46
N LEU A 4 50.39 74.13 38.23
CA LEU A 4 49.42 73.54 37.31
C LEU A 4 49.00 72.17 37.87
N MET A 5 47.85 72.14 38.54
CA MET A 5 47.15 70.90 38.89
C MET A 5 46.62 70.29 37.59
N GLY A 6 47.11 69.11 37.23
CA GLY A 6 46.56 68.33 36.13
C GLY A 6 45.10 68.00 36.42
N MET A 7 44.21 68.36 35.51
CA MET A 7 42.83 67.89 35.53
C MET A 7 42.87 66.37 35.32
N PRO A 8 42.15 65.55 36.12
CA PRO A 8 42.03 64.15 35.81
C PRO A 8 41.26 64.01 34.50
N GLU A 9 41.87 63.40 33.49
CA GLU A 9 41.14 62.92 32.34
C GLU A 9 40.08 61.95 32.86
N ILE A 10 38.82 62.34 32.69
CA ILE A 10 37.69 61.42 32.85
C ILE A 10 37.79 60.49 31.65
N VAL A 11 38.54 59.40 31.82
CA VAL A 11 38.53 58.28 30.90
C VAL A 11 37.11 57.73 30.95
N ALA A 12 36.32 58.05 29.92
CA ALA A 12 35.03 57.43 29.73
C ALA A 12 35.26 55.90 29.68
N PRO A 13 34.48 55.09 30.41
CA PRO A 13 34.66 53.65 30.32
C PRO A 13 34.31 53.21 28.90
N GLU A 14 35.32 52.88 28.10
CA GLU A 14 35.20 52.09 26.87
C GLU A 14 34.82 50.65 27.23
N GLU A 15 33.70 50.48 27.93
CA GLU A 15 33.09 49.18 28.21
C GLU A 15 31.71 49.11 27.55
N VAL A 16 31.60 49.55 26.30
CA VAL A 16 30.54 49.06 25.42
C VAL A 16 31.09 47.80 24.77
N ALA A 17 31.15 46.69 25.51
CA ALA A 17 31.32 45.39 24.90
C ALA A 17 30.25 45.27 23.81
N ASP A 18 30.69 45.21 22.55
CA ASP A 18 29.85 45.38 21.36
C ASP A 18 28.60 44.49 21.45
N VAL A 19 27.46 45.11 21.81
CA VAL A 19 26.15 44.45 21.92
C VAL A 19 25.82 43.72 20.60
N HIS A 20 26.33 44.25 19.49
CA HIS A 20 26.25 43.65 18.17
C HIS A 20 26.97 42.29 18.07
N ILE A 21 28.21 42.17 18.57
CA ILE A 21 28.96 40.90 18.56
C ILE A 21 28.26 39.86 19.44
N ALA A 22 27.78 40.27 20.62
CA ALA A 22 27.01 39.40 21.50
C ALA A 22 25.72 38.90 20.83
N SER A 23 24.99 39.78 20.12
CA SER A 23 23.77 39.38 19.39
C SER A 23 24.05 38.37 18.27
N ILE A 24 25.17 38.52 17.55
CA ILE A 24 25.56 37.61 16.47
C ILE A 24 25.88 36.22 17.05
N LEU A 25 26.60 36.17 18.17
CA LEU A 25 26.92 34.91 18.86
C LEU A 25 25.66 34.20 19.35
N ILE A 26 24.73 34.93 19.96
CA ILE A 26 23.44 34.40 20.42
C ILE A 26 22.64 33.81 19.25
N MET A 27 22.59 34.50 18.10
CA MET A 27 21.89 34.01 16.92
C MET A 27 22.53 32.74 16.36
N ARG A 28 23.87 32.69 16.26
CA ARG A 28 24.59 31.48 15.84
C ARG A 28 24.35 30.30 16.77
N GLU A 29 24.30 30.51 18.08
CA GLU A 29 23.98 29.45 19.04
C GLU A 29 22.53 28.95 18.88
N ARG A 30 21.58 29.86 18.67
CA ARG A 30 20.17 29.50 18.42
C ARG A 30 20.04 28.66 17.16
N GLU A 31 20.71 29.02 16.08
CA GLU A 31 20.73 28.25 14.84
C GLU A 31 21.30 26.84 15.04
N LYS A 32 22.40 26.71 15.79
CA LYS A 32 22.98 25.39 16.13
C LYS A 32 22.00 24.55 16.94
N ARG A 33 21.37 25.12 17.97
CA ARG A 33 20.35 24.42 18.77
C ARG A 33 19.17 24.00 17.91
N GLN A 34 18.71 24.85 17.00
CA GLN A 34 17.61 24.53 16.10
C GLN A 34 17.95 23.36 15.17
N LYS A 35 19.17 23.33 14.61
CA LYS A 35 19.64 22.20 13.79
C LYS A 35 19.64 20.88 14.56
N LEU A 36 20.17 20.89 15.79
CA LEU A 36 20.18 19.70 16.65
C LEU A 36 18.76 19.22 17.00
N ILE A 37 17.83 20.14 17.26
CA ILE A 37 16.42 19.79 17.52
C ILE A 37 15.80 19.14 16.28
N ASN A 38 16.04 19.70 15.09
CA ASN A 38 15.53 19.15 13.84
C ASN A 38 16.09 17.74 13.59
N GLU A 39 17.38 17.53 13.80
CA GLU A 39 18.03 16.22 13.68
C GLU A 39 17.46 15.20 14.68
N MET A 40 17.30 15.58 15.96
CA MET A 40 16.65 14.71 16.94
C MET A 40 15.22 14.35 16.55
N ASN A 41 14.43 15.31 16.07
CA ASN A 41 13.06 15.07 15.66
C ASN A 41 13.01 14.12 14.46
N PHE A 42 13.91 14.29 13.49
CA PHE A 42 14.06 13.38 12.36
C PHE A 42 14.40 11.96 12.81
N GLN A 43 15.37 11.79 13.72
CA GLN A 43 15.72 10.48 14.27
C GLN A 43 14.55 9.84 15.02
N ARG A 44 13.82 10.60 15.84
CA ARG A 44 12.62 10.10 16.55
C ARG A 44 11.54 9.61 15.57
N GLN A 45 11.30 10.35 14.49
CA GLN A 45 10.36 9.95 13.46
C GLN A 45 10.79 8.64 12.79
N LYS A 46 12.07 8.52 12.43
CA LYS A 46 12.61 7.29 11.83
C LYS A 46 12.54 6.09 12.77
N ASN A 47 12.83 6.27 14.06
CA ASN A 47 12.71 5.18 15.03
C ASN A 47 11.26 4.71 15.14
N LEU A 48 10.29 5.62 15.15
CA LEU A 48 8.87 5.28 15.18
C LEU A 48 8.41 4.55 13.91
N GLU A 49 8.93 4.92 12.74
CA GLU A 49 8.69 4.18 11.48
C GLU A 49 9.25 2.75 11.55
N LEU A 50 10.47 2.59 12.08
CA LEU A 50 11.10 1.27 12.24
C LEU A 50 10.35 0.39 13.24
N GLU A 51 9.90 0.93 14.37
CA GLU A 51 9.10 0.20 15.34
C GLU A 51 7.79 -0.32 14.73
N LYS A 52 7.09 0.52 13.95
CA LYS A 52 5.88 0.09 13.22
C LYS A 52 6.18 -1.04 12.24
N PHE A 53 7.30 -0.94 11.52
CA PHE A 53 7.71 -1.98 10.58
C PHE A 53 8.03 -3.30 11.30
N ILE A 54 8.75 -3.25 12.43
CA ILE A 54 9.02 -4.43 13.26
C ILE A 54 7.71 -5.06 13.75
N GLN A 55 6.75 -4.26 14.22
CA GLN A 55 5.44 -4.77 14.63
C GLN A 55 4.70 -5.48 13.48
N GLN A 56 4.74 -4.91 12.28
CA GLN A 56 4.16 -5.55 11.09
C GLN A 56 4.84 -6.89 10.79
N LEU A 57 6.17 -6.95 10.86
CA LEU A 57 6.92 -8.20 10.68
C LEU A 57 6.58 -9.25 11.73
N ILE A 58 6.40 -8.85 12.99
CA ILE A 58 5.99 -9.79 14.05
C ILE A 58 4.59 -10.36 13.75
N ILE A 59 3.66 -9.52 13.31
CA ILE A 59 2.30 -9.96 12.94
C ILE A 59 2.36 -10.95 11.76
N THR A 60 3.11 -10.62 10.70
CA THR A 60 3.22 -11.52 9.54
C THR A 60 3.88 -12.85 9.92
N LEU A 61 4.93 -12.84 10.75
CA LEU A 61 5.59 -14.05 11.24
C LEU A 61 4.68 -14.93 12.12
N LYS A 62 3.84 -14.32 12.96
CA LYS A 62 2.85 -15.06 13.74
C LYS A 62 1.83 -15.75 12.83
N MET A 63 1.30 -15.03 11.84
CA MET A 63 0.37 -15.61 10.86
C MET A 63 1.01 -16.74 10.04
N THR A 64 2.29 -16.62 9.65
CA THR A 64 2.96 -17.70 8.91
C THR A 64 3.16 -18.95 9.76
N ARG A 65 3.49 -18.81 11.06
CA ARG A 65 3.63 -19.96 11.97
C ARG A 65 2.31 -20.69 12.19
N GLU A 66 1.22 -19.95 12.36
CA GLU A 66 -0.13 -20.54 12.46
C GLU A 66 -0.49 -21.33 11.19
N ILE A 67 -0.15 -20.80 10.01
CA ILE A 67 -0.35 -21.52 8.73
C ILE A 67 0.50 -22.79 8.66
N GLU A 68 1.76 -22.75 9.09
CA GLU A 68 2.65 -23.92 9.10
C GLU A 68 2.18 -25.02 10.07
N GLU A 69 1.64 -24.65 11.24
CA GLU A 69 1.06 -25.60 12.19
C GLU A 69 -0.23 -26.24 11.65
N ILE A 70 -1.08 -25.46 10.98
CA ILE A 70 -2.27 -25.98 10.29
C ILE A 70 -1.87 -26.95 9.16
N GLU A 71 -0.87 -26.60 8.34
CA GLU A 71 -0.41 -27.48 7.25
C GLU A 71 0.23 -28.77 7.77
N LYS A 72 0.94 -28.75 8.91
CA LYS A 72 1.45 -29.97 9.56
C LYS A 72 0.35 -30.86 10.12
N SER A 73 -0.73 -30.30 10.67
CA SER A 73 -1.85 -31.11 11.18
C SER A 73 -2.64 -31.83 10.06
N GLU A 74 -2.52 -31.36 8.82
CA GLU A 74 -3.18 -31.95 7.64
C GLU A 74 -2.36 -33.06 6.98
N SER A 75 -1.07 -33.22 7.31
CA SER A 75 -0.19 -34.18 6.63
C SER A 75 -0.40 -35.63 7.07
N ASP A 76 -1.04 -35.88 8.22
CA ASP A 76 -1.14 -37.23 8.79
C ASP A 76 -2.17 -38.13 8.08
N PHE A 77 -3.02 -37.56 7.21
CA PHE A 77 -4.03 -38.30 6.44
C PHE A 77 -4.15 -37.83 4.97
N VAL A 78 -3.02 -37.52 4.32
CA VAL A 78 -3.05 -37.18 2.89
C VAL A 78 -3.42 -38.42 2.07
N LYS A 79 -4.71 -38.53 1.71
CA LYS A 79 -5.18 -39.49 0.71
C LYS A 79 -4.41 -39.22 -0.59
N ILE A 80 -3.57 -40.18 -0.98
CA ILE A 80 -2.78 -40.16 -2.21
C ILE A 80 -3.72 -39.80 -3.38
N GLY A 81 -3.40 -38.72 -4.11
CA GLY A 81 -4.19 -38.23 -5.26
C GLY A 81 -5.11 -37.03 -5.00
N ALA A 82 -5.26 -36.56 -3.75
CA ALA A 82 -5.98 -35.31 -3.47
C ALA A 82 -5.04 -34.09 -3.56
N TYR A 83 -5.46 -33.04 -4.28
CA TYR A 83 -4.77 -31.74 -4.25
C TYR A 83 -4.74 -31.18 -2.83
N SER A 84 -3.62 -30.53 -2.47
CA SER A 84 -3.53 -29.76 -1.23
C SER A 84 -4.58 -28.64 -1.20
N LYS A 85 -4.94 -28.14 0.00
CA LYS A 85 -5.93 -27.05 0.13
C LYS A 85 -5.53 -25.84 -0.72
N ARG A 86 -4.24 -25.48 -0.72
CA ARG A 86 -3.68 -24.38 -1.49
C ARG A 86 -3.80 -24.62 -3.00
N GLU A 87 -3.42 -25.80 -3.49
CA GLU A 87 -3.55 -26.14 -4.90
C GLU A 87 -5.01 -26.16 -5.37
N ARG A 88 -5.90 -26.72 -4.56
CA ARG A 88 -7.34 -26.75 -4.82
C ARG A 88 -7.91 -25.33 -4.92
N ALA A 89 -7.53 -24.44 -4.00
CA ALA A 89 -7.94 -23.04 -4.02
C ALA A 89 -7.49 -22.33 -5.32
N ILE A 90 -6.24 -22.56 -5.74
CA ILE A 90 -5.69 -22.01 -6.99
C ILE A 90 -6.45 -22.55 -8.20
N LYS A 91 -6.72 -23.87 -8.26
CA LYS A 91 -7.47 -24.49 -9.37
C LYS A 91 -8.91 -23.99 -9.44
N ILE A 92 -9.59 -23.86 -8.30
CA ILE A 92 -10.95 -23.29 -8.22
C ILE A 92 -10.95 -21.84 -8.71
N LYS A 93 -9.99 -21.02 -8.27
CA LYS A 93 -9.87 -19.61 -8.72
C LYS A 93 -9.67 -19.54 -10.23
N LYS A 94 -8.74 -20.32 -10.80
CA LYS A 94 -8.51 -20.41 -12.24
C LYS A 94 -9.78 -20.83 -13.00
N TYR A 95 -10.50 -21.83 -12.50
CA TYR A 95 -11.75 -22.29 -13.10
C TYR A 95 -12.84 -21.20 -13.10
N LYS A 96 -13.06 -20.53 -11.96
CA LYS A 96 -14.02 -19.41 -11.85
C LYS A 96 -13.68 -18.27 -12.82
N LEU A 97 -12.40 -17.91 -12.93
CA LEU A 97 -11.94 -16.89 -13.87
C LEU A 97 -12.17 -17.30 -15.34
N LYS A 98 -11.91 -18.57 -15.69
CA LYS A 98 -12.21 -19.11 -17.03
C LYS A 98 -13.70 -19.00 -17.35
N LEU A 99 -14.57 -19.35 -16.42
CA LEU A 99 -16.02 -19.20 -16.58
C LEU A 99 -16.43 -17.74 -16.72
N LYS A 100 -15.88 -16.84 -15.90
CA LYS A 100 -16.15 -15.39 -15.98
C LYS A 100 -15.74 -14.82 -17.34
N LYS A 101 -14.55 -15.16 -17.84
CA LYS A 101 -14.07 -14.74 -19.17
C LYS A 101 -15.00 -15.24 -20.29
N ARG A 102 -15.43 -16.50 -20.25
CA ARG A 102 -16.39 -17.06 -21.23
C ARG A 102 -17.76 -16.39 -21.16
N ARG A 103 -18.29 -16.14 -19.95
CA ARG A 103 -19.56 -15.44 -19.74
C ARG A 103 -19.52 -13.97 -20.16
N ALA A 104 -18.36 -13.33 -20.10
CA ALA A 104 -18.19 -11.94 -20.54
C ALA A 104 -18.12 -11.82 -22.07
N PHE A 105 -17.49 -12.79 -22.74
CA PHE A 105 -17.33 -12.79 -24.21
C PHE A 105 -18.62 -13.19 -24.94
N ILE A 106 -19.42 -14.06 -24.33
CA ILE A 106 -20.74 -14.39 -24.84
C ILE A 106 -21.70 -13.39 -24.19
N ARG A 107 -22.21 -12.41 -24.95
CA ARG A 107 -23.51 -11.79 -24.64
C ARG A 107 -24.52 -12.94 -24.71
N VAL A 108 -24.69 -13.68 -23.62
CA VAL A 108 -25.81 -14.60 -23.47
C VAL A 108 -26.99 -13.65 -23.38
N SER A 109 -27.60 -13.35 -24.52
CA SER A 109 -28.88 -12.69 -24.49
C SER A 109 -29.74 -13.61 -23.62
N ARG A 110 -30.25 -13.08 -22.51
CA ARG A 110 -31.28 -13.78 -21.71
C ARG A 110 -32.52 -14.12 -22.55
N ASN A 111 -32.55 -13.67 -23.81
CA ASN A 111 -33.54 -13.94 -24.83
C ASN A 111 -33.23 -15.17 -25.71
N TYR A 112 -32.13 -15.89 -25.51
CA TYR A 112 -31.84 -17.10 -26.28
C TYR A 112 -32.74 -18.27 -25.84
N LYS A 113 -33.97 -18.30 -26.37
CA LYS A 113 -34.97 -19.38 -26.18
C LYS A 113 -34.64 -20.67 -27.00
N GLY A 114 -33.36 -20.92 -27.29
CA GLY A 114 -32.91 -22.16 -27.94
C GLY A 114 -33.05 -22.23 -29.48
N ARG A 115 -33.47 -21.16 -30.17
CA ARG A 115 -33.49 -21.11 -31.65
C ARG A 115 -33.06 -19.71 -32.12
N SER A 116 -32.13 -19.63 -33.08
CA SER A 116 -31.81 -18.38 -33.78
C SER A 116 -33.02 -17.85 -34.54
N LEU A 117 -33.10 -16.54 -34.80
CA LEU A 117 -34.18 -15.95 -35.61
C LEU A 117 -34.32 -16.67 -36.96
N ALA A 118 -33.20 -16.99 -37.59
CA ALA A 118 -33.15 -17.79 -38.81
C ALA A 118 -33.75 -19.21 -38.63
N SER A 119 -33.50 -19.89 -37.51
CA SER A 119 -34.06 -21.22 -37.22
C SER A 119 -35.56 -21.18 -36.83
N LYS A 120 -36.03 -20.05 -36.29
CA LYS A 120 -37.45 -19.81 -36.03
C LYS A 120 -38.23 -19.60 -37.32
N ALA A 121 -37.64 -18.89 -38.29
CA ALA A 121 -38.25 -18.57 -39.59
C ALA A 121 -38.30 -19.75 -40.58
N LYS A 122 -37.54 -20.83 -40.36
CA LYS A 122 -37.60 -22.03 -41.21
C LYS A 122 -38.94 -22.75 -41.07
N SER A 123 -39.55 -23.04 -42.21
CA SER A 123 -40.79 -23.82 -42.36
C SER A 123 -40.68 -25.21 -41.73
N ARG A 124 -41.76 -25.64 -41.07
CA ARG A 124 -41.87 -26.96 -40.46
C ARG A 124 -43.23 -27.58 -40.71
N VAL A 125 -43.23 -28.89 -40.97
CA VAL A 125 -44.44 -29.73 -41.06
C VAL A 125 -44.30 -30.83 -40.01
N ARG A 126 -45.27 -30.96 -39.10
CA ARG A 126 -45.24 -31.94 -37.97
C ARG A 126 -43.93 -31.91 -37.17
N GLY A 127 -43.39 -30.72 -36.95
CA GLY A 127 -42.16 -30.52 -36.16
C GLY A 127 -40.83 -30.76 -36.89
N ARG A 128 -40.85 -31.29 -38.13
CA ARG A 128 -39.65 -31.46 -38.98
C ARG A 128 -39.48 -30.28 -39.93
N PHE A 129 -38.24 -29.91 -40.27
CA PHE A 129 -37.99 -28.87 -41.27
C PHE A 129 -38.45 -29.32 -42.65
N ALA A 130 -39.19 -28.47 -43.36
CA ALA A 130 -39.72 -28.75 -44.69
C ALA A 130 -39.24 -27.69 -45.69
N LYS A 131 -39.04 -28.08 -46.95
CA LYS A 131 -38.82 -27.12 -48.04
C LYS A 131 -40.17 -26.44 -48.37
N VAL A 132 -40.15 -25.21 -48.88
CA VAL A 132 -41.36 -24.41 -49.14
C VAL A 132 -42.37 -25.17 -50.03
N ASN A 133 -41.87 -25.97 -50.98
CA ASN A 133 -42.70 -26.77 -51.91
C ASN A 133 -43.40 -27.98 -51.26
N GLN A 134 -43.15 -28.28 -49.99
CA GLN A 134 -43.80 -29.35 -49.23
C GLN A 134 -44.85 -28.83 -48.23
N MET A 135 -45.14 -27.53 -48.23
CA MET A 135 -46.23 -26.94 -47.48
C MET A 135 -47.49 -26.92 -48.36
N LEU A 136 -48.21 -28.04 -48.36
CA LEU A 136 -49.58 -28.17 -48.87
C LEU A 136 -50.54 -28.11 -47.68
#